data_AF-A0A8J7VGW6-F1
#
_entry.id   AF-A0A8J7VGW6-F1
#
_cell.length_a   1.000
_cell.length_b   1.000
_cell.length_c   1.000
_cell.angle_alpha   90.00
_cell.angle_beta   90.00
_cell.angle_gamma   90.00
#
_symmetry.space_group_name_H-M   'P 1'
#
loop_
_entity.id
_entity.type
_entity.pdbx_description
1 polymer ?
#
loop_
_entity_poly.entity_id
_entity_poly.type
_entity_poly.pdbx_seq_one_letter_code
_entity_poly.pdbx_strand_id
1 'polypeptide(L)'
;MKRKNKLSLLSLAFVLMLCMLFLNGCGSEPELSETAEEVNSNIGISDIQLGMEEKAVIELLGEDFEKSPCIIGYEYAYSDPDINLGIDIDAMCVKRITSRSPECTVYSIPVGIKCTEGAEILYENDFENDGDSKFKFVREDVRITMLSADGEAADGFTVELIS
;
A
#
# COMPACT_ATOMS: atom_id res chain seq x y z
N MET A 1 -43.76 27.23 -41.04
CA MET A 1 -43.35 27.06 -39.62
C MET A 1 -42.79 25.65 -39.41
N LYS A 2 -41.46 25.48 -39.28
CA LYS A 2 -40.82 24.18 -38.93
C LYS A 2 -39.38 24.36 -38.38
N ARG A 3 -39.16 25.35 -37.51
CA ARG A 3 -37.82 25.68 -36.96
C ARG A 3 -37.64 25.38 -35.46
N LYS A 4 -38.65 24.86 -34.75
CA LYS A 4 -38.61 24.72 -33.28
C LYS A 4 -37.96 23.41 -32.75
N ASN A 5 -37.85 22.35 -33.56
CA ASN A 5 -37.39 21.03 -33.04
C ASN A 5 -35.88 20.79 -33.15
N LYS A 6 -35.14 21.56 -33.96
CA LYS A 6 -33.68 21.35 -34.12
C LYS A 6 -32.85 21.96 -32.98
N LEU A 7 -33.31 23.07 -32.40
CA LEU A 7 -32.63 23.68 -31.26
C LEU A 7 -32.72 22.82 -29.99
N SER A 8 -33.86 22.16 -29.74
CA SER A 8 -34.02 21.33 -28.53
C SER A 8 -33.21 20.04 -28.57
N LEU A 9 -32.99 19.47 -29.77
CA LEU A 9 -32.13 18.30 -29.94
C LEU A 9 -30.65 18.64 -29.76
N LEU A 10 -30.19 19.77 -30.32
CA LEU A 10 -28.80 20.22 -30.13
C LEU A 10 -28.50 20.56 -28.67
N SER A 11 -29.43 21.24 -27.98
CA SER A 11 -29.25 21.54 -26.56
C SER A 11 -29.26 20.29 -25.69
N LEU A 12 -30.09 19.29 -26.02
CA LEU A 12 -30.12 18.03 -25.29
C LEU A 12 -28.84 17.21 -25.50
N ALA A 13 -28.35 17.14 -26.74
CA ALA A 13 -27.09 16.46 -27.05
C ALA A 13 -25.89 17.13 -26.38
N PHE A 14 -25.87 18.47 -26.30
CA PHE A 14 -24.82 19.22 -25.62
C PHE A 14 -24.83 18.99 -24.10
N VAL A 15 -26.01 18.95 -23.48
CA VAL A 15 -26.16 18.63 -22.05
C VAL A 15 -25.74 17.18 -21.76
N LEU A 16 -26.13 16.22 -22.62
CA LEU A 16 -25.73 14.82 -22.45
C LEU A 16 -24.21 14.64 -22.56
N MET A 17 -23.56 15.33 -23.51
CA MET A 17 -22.12 15.31 -23.69
C MET A 17 -21.39 15.98 -22.52
N LEU A 18 -21.95 17.07 -21.95
CA LEU A 18 -21.43 17.71 -20.75
C LEU A 18 -21.53 16.77 -19.53
N CYS A 19 -22.66 16.07 -19.37
CA CYS A 19 -22.86 15.10 -18.28
C CYS A 19 -21.89 13.91 -18.36
N MET A 20 -21.49 13.47 -19.56
CA MET A 20 -20.49 12.41 -19.71
C MET A 20 -19.08 12.84 -19.29
N LEU A 21 -18.74 14.13 -19.37
CA LEU A 21 -17.44 14.64 -18.93
C LEU A 21 -17.30 14.68 -17.40
N PHE A 22 -18.41 14.70 -16.65
CA PHE A 22 -18.42 14.66 -15.19
C PHE A 22 -18.52 13.24 -14.61
N LEU A 23 -18.59 12.20 -15.46
CA LEU A 23 -18.61 10.79 -15.03
C LEU A 23 -17.22 10.15 -14.98
N ASN A 24 -16.16 10.87 -15.35
CA ASN A 24 -14.81 10.51 -14.92
C ASN A 24 -14.70 10.90 -13.45
N GLY A 25 -15.24 10.06 -12.58
CA GLY A 25 -14.82 10.03 -11.19
C GLY A 25 -13.33 9.77 -11.20
N CYS A 26 -12.54 10.85 -11.05
CA CYS A 26 -11.17 10.74 -10.63
C CYS A 26 -11.27 10.06 -9.26
N GLY A 27 -11.04 8.75 -9.20
CA GLY A 27 -10.62 8.14 -7.95
C GLY A 27 -9.32 8.85 -7.61
N SER A 28 -9.39 9.81 -6.69
CA SER A 28 -8.17 10.31 -6.08
C SER A 28 -7.61 9.13 -5.32
N GLU A 29 -6.38 8.74 -5.64
CA GLU A 29 -5.59 7.84 -4.81
C GLU A 29 -5.71 8.30 -3.34
N PRO A 30 -5.74 7.38 -2.37
CA PRO A 30 -5.81 7.76 -0.96
C PRO A 30 -4.69 8.75 -0.65
N GLU A 31 -5.03 9.93 -0.12
CA GLU A 31 -4.04 10.90 0.32
C GLU A 31 -3.23 10.27 1.46
N LEU A 32 -1.97 9.97 1.18
CA LEU A 32 -1.03 9.43 2.15
C LEU A 32 -0.47 10.56 3.01
N SER A 33 -0.04 10.22 4.23
CA SER A 33 0.77 11.13 5.05
C SER A 33 2.15 11.33 4.42
N GLU A 34 2.82 12.44 4.76
CA GLU A 34 4.22 12.67 4.37
C GLU A 34 5.13 11.51 4.87
N THR A 35 4.83 10.95 6.04
CA THR A 35 5.54 9.78 6.58
C THR A 35 5.34 8.54 5.71
N ALA A 36 4.12 8.26 5.26
CA ALA A 36 3.84 7.12 4.39
C ALA A 36 4.51 7.26 3.01
N GLU A 37 4.56 8.47 2.43
CA GLU A 37 5.28 8.75 1.19
C GLU A 37 6.80 8.55 1.33
N GLU A 38 7.38 9.03 2.44
CA GLU A 38 8.80 8.81 2.73
C GLU A 38 9.11 7.33 2.91
N VAL A 39 8.27 6.60 3.66
CA VAL A 39 8.42 5.16 3.86
C VAL A 39 8.34 4.42 2.54
N ASN A 40 7.38 4.75 1.67
CA ASN A 40 7.28 4.16 0.32
C ASN A 40 8.55 4.37 -0.52
N SER A 41 9.25 5.50 -0.33
CA SER A 41 10.53 5.77 -1.00
C SER A 41 11.71 4.95 -0.43
N ASN A 42 11.52 4.32 0.73
CA ASN A 42 12.51 3.53 1.46
C ASN A 42 12.17 2.04 1.53
N ILE A 43 11.10 1.58 0.89
CA ILE A 43 10.76 0.16 0.73
C ILE A 43 11.29 -0.34 -0.60
N GLY A 44 12.12 -1.37 -0.57
CA GLY A 44 12.53 -2.12 -1.76
C GLY A 44 11.87 -3.49 -1.78
N ILE A 45 10.60 -3.57 -2.18
CA ILE A 45 9.83 -4.83 -2.25
C ILE A 45 8.98 -4.86 -3.52
N SER A 46 9.53 -5.40 -4.61
CA SER A 46 8.81 -5.63 -5.88
C SER A 46 7.97 -4.44 -6.38
N ASP A 47 8.48 -3.21 -6.18
CA ASP A 47 7.81 -1.94 -6.49
C ASP A 47 6.43 -1.72 -5.83
N ILE A 48 6.03 -2.55 -4.86
CA ILE A 48 4.78 -2.39 -4.12
C ILE A 48 4.92 -1.30 -3.06
N GLN A 49 3.86 -0.50 -2.93
CA GLN A 49 3.79 0.64 -2.03
C GLN A 49 2.52 0.60 -1.17
N LEU A 50 2.59 1.16 0.03
CA LEU A 50 1.41 1.47 0.84
C LEU A 50 0.52 2.45 0.07
N GLY A 51 -0.79 2.27 0.16
CA GLY A 51 -1.78 3.07 -0.56
C GLY A 51 -1.96 2.70 -2.04
N MET A 52 -1.14 1.79 -2.59
CA MET A 52 -1.30 1.33 -3.97
C MET A 52 -2.66 0.67 -4.17
N GLU A 53 -3.40 1.07 -5.22
CA GLU A 53 -4.69 0.45 -5.53
C GLU A 53 -4.55 -1.05 -5.81
N GLU A 54 -5.54 -1.84 -5.37
CA GLU A 54 -5.57 -3.29 -5.63
C GLU A 54 -5.41 -3.61 -7.13
N LYS A 55 -6.03 -2.80 -8.00
CA LYS A 55 -5.92 -2.98 -9.44
C LYS A 55 -4.49 -2.82 -9.94
N ALA A 56 -3.74 -1.84 -9.41
CA ALA A 56 -2.35 -1.63 -9.77
C ALA A 56 -1.46 -2.79 -9.28
N VAL A 57 -1.75 -3.34 -8.10
CA VAL A 57 -1.08 -4.56 -7.60
C VAL A 57 -1.28 -5.72 -8.55
N ILE A 58 -2.52 -5.98 -9.00
CA ILE A 58 -2.83 -7.07 -9.92
C ILE A 58 -2.16 -6.87 -11.28
N GLU A 59 -2.08 -5.63 -11.77
CA GLU A 59 -1.36 -5.30 -13.01
C GLU A 59 0.16 -5.53 -12.88
N LEU A 60 0.71 -5.30 -11.69
CA LEU A 60 2.15 -5.43 -11.40
C LEU A 60 2.59 -6.87 -11.14
N LEU A 61 1.87 -7.61 -10.29
CA LEU A 61 2.24 -8.96 -9.83
C LEU A 61 1.43 -10.09 -10.48
N GLY A 62 0.32 -9.77 -11.15
CA GLY A 62 -0.62 -10.75 -11.70
C GLY A 62 -1.64 -11.25 -10.67
N GLU A 63 -2.46 -12.22 -11.10
CA GLU A 63 -3.56 -12.79 -10.30
C GLU A 63 -3.20 -14.11 -9.59
N ASP A 64 -1.93 -14.52 -9.61
CA ASP A 64 -1.49 -15.79 -9.02
C ASP A 64 -1.19 -15.62 -7.52
N PHE A 65 -2.24 -15.41 -6.74
CA PHE A 65 -2.18 -15.28 -5.28
C PHE A 65 -3.31 -16.02 -4.58
N GLU A 66 -3.06 -16.43 -3.35
CA GLU A 66 -4.13 -16.89 -2.46
C GLU A 66 -4.82 -15.70 -1.80
N LYS A 67 -6.14 -15.62 -1.93
CA LYS A 67 -6.98 -14.61 -1.27
C LYS A 67 -7.65 -15.17 -0.03
N SER A 68 -7.42 -14.55 1.12
CA SER A 68 -8.11 -14.88 2.38
C SER A 68 -8.72 -13.63 3.04
N PRO A 69 -9.81 -13.74 3.81
CA PRO A 69 -10.36 -12.62 4.58
C PRO A 69 -9.52 -12.33 5.84
N CYS A 70 -9.41 -11.06 6.21
CA CYS A 70 -8.79 -10.60 7.45
C CYS A 70 -9.59 -9.47 8.12
N ILE A 71 -9.11 -8.96 9.27
CA ILE A 71 -9.84 -7.97 10.07
C ILE A 71 -10.17 -6.68 9.29
N ILE A 72 -9.30 -6.29 8.37
CA ILE A 72 -9.39 -5.02 7.61
C ILE A 72 -9.89 -5.19 6.16
N GLY A 73 -10.10 -6.44 5.72
CA GLY A 73 -10.45 -6.74 4.33
C GLY A 73 -9.93 -8.10 3.91
N TYR A 74 -8.89 -8.09 3.06
CA TYR A 74 -8.31 -9.31 2.50
C TYR A 74 -6.80 -9.38 2.67
N GLU A 75 -6.25 -10.59 2.61
CA GLU A 75 -4.82 -10.84 2.44
C GLU A 75 -4.57 -11.53 1.10
N TYR A 76 -3.62 -11.01 0.33
CA TYR A 76 -3.12 -11.61 -0.90
C TYR A 76 -1.74 -12.19 -0.64
N ALA A 77 -1.62 -13.51 -0.72
CA ALA A 77 -0.36 -14.22 -0.53
C ALA A 77 0.20 -14.67 -1.88
N TYR A 78 1.31 -14.06 -2.28
CA TYR A 78 2.10 -14.42 -3.45
C TYR A 78 3.26 -15.31 -3.03
N SER A 79 3.35 -16.50 -3.61
CA SER A 79 4.44 -17.44 -3.31
C SER A 79 5.78 -17.03 -3.95
N ASP A 80 5.73 -16.35 -5.09
CA ASP A 80 6.85 -15.74 -5.79
C ASP A 80 6.36 -14.33 -6.20
N PRO A 81 6.86 -13.23 -5.59
CA PRO A 81 8.16 -13.09 -4.91
C PRO A 81 8.13 -13.19 -3.36
N ASP A 82 7.34 -14.08 -2.77
CA ASP A 82 7.17 -14.24 -1.30
C ASP A 82 6.73 -12.94 -0.60
N ILE A 83 5.52 -12.50 -0.95
CA ILE A 83 4.88 -11.28 -0.43
C ILE A 83 3.48 -11.62 0.07
N ASN A 84 3.13 -11.08 1.23
CA ASN A 84 1.76 -11.01 1.73
C ASN A 84 1.30 -9.55 1.81
N LEU A 85 0.20 -9.23 1.15
CA LEU A 85 -0.40 -7.90 1.13
C LEU A 85 -1.70 -7.90 1.91
N GLY A 86 -1.87 -6.96 2.84
CA GLY A 86 -3.16 -6.65 3.43
C GLY A 86 -3.86 -5.57 2.61
N ILE A 87 -5.04 -5.88 2.08
CA ILE A 87 -5.88 -4.97 1.27
C ILE A 87 -7.03 -4.45 2.13
N ASP A 88 -7.14 -3.12 2.22
CA ASP A 88 -8.26 -2.45 2.88
C ASP A 88 -9.52 -2.56 2.01
N ILE A 89 -10.62 -3.03 2.60
CA ILE A 89 -11.87 -3.26 1.85
C ILE A 89 -12.62 -1.98 1.48
N ASP A 90 -12.45 -0.92 2.27
CA ASP A 90 -13.18 0.33 2.07
C ASP A 90 -12.45 1.21 1.05
N ALA A 91 -11.12 1.29 1.16
CA ALA A 91 -10.27 2.06 0.25
C ALA A 91 -9.79 1.28 -0.97
N MET A 92 -9.88 -0.06 -0.97
CA MET A 92 -9.43 -0.94 -2.05
C MET A 92 -7.93 -0.74 -2.39
N CYS A 93 -7.11 -0.56 -1.36
CA CYS A 93 -5.69 -0.27 -1.49
C CYS A 93 -4.83 -1.10 -0.53
N VAL A 94 -3.52 -1.15 -0.78
CA VAL A 94 -2.54 -1.81 0.07
C VAL A 94 -2.41 -1.07 1.40
N LYS A 95 -2.79 -1.73 2.49
CA LYS A 95 -2.65 -1.24 3.86
C LYS A 95 -1.45 -1.84 4.59
N ARG A 96 -1.01 -3.02 4.16
CA ARG A 96 0.13 -3.75 4.75
C ARG A 96 0.91 -4.47 3.67
N ILE A 97 2.23 -4.41 3.77
CA ILE A 97 3.16 -5.20 2.97
C ILE A 97 3.96 -6.06 3.94
N THR A 98 4.05 -7.35 3.68
CA THR A 98 4.91 -8.26 4.43
C THR A 98 5.73 -9.08 3.45
N SER A 99 7.03 -9.14 3.65
CA SER A 99 7.90 -9.98 2.81
C SER A 99 9.05 -10.56 3.63
N ARG A 100 9.40 -11.80 3.28
CA ARG A 100 10.59 -12.50 3.76
C ARG A 100 11.60 -12.75 2.63
N SER A 101 11.35 -12.16 1.46
CA SER A 101 12.26 -12.25 0.32
C SER A 101 13.63 -11.69 0.69
N PRO A 102 14.75 -12.36 0.36
CA PRO A 102 16.09 -11.86 0.61
C PRO A 102 16.40 -10.50 -0.05
N GLU A 103 15.67 -10.15 -1.12
CA GLU A 103 15.80 -8.88 -1.84
C GLU A 103 15.02 -7.74 -1.16
N CYS A 104 14.19 -8.05 -0.16
CA CYS A 104 13.42 -7.08 0.60
C CYS A 104 14.35 -6.16 1.41
N THR A 105 14.12 -4.85 1.28
CA THR A 105 14.76 -3.84 2.13
C THR A 105 13.76 -2.82 2.64
N VAL A 106 14.01 -2.31 3.84
CA VAL A 106 13.26 -1.20 4.45
C VAL A 106 14.27 -0.23 5.04
N TYR A 107 14.33 1.03 4.59
CA TYR A 107 15.40 1.98 4.96
C TYR A 107 16.81 1.44 4.73
N SER A 108 17.03 0.74 3.61
CA SER A 108 18.29 0.04 3.29
C SER A 108 18.68 -1.06 4.30
N ILE A 109 17.77 -1.45 5.20
CA ILE A 109 17.94 -2.57 6.12
C ILE A 109 17.63 -3.87 5.36
N PRO A 110 18.62 -4.75 5.12
CA PRO A 110 18.38 -6.00 4.39
C PRO A 110 17.85 -7.11 5.33
N VAL A 111 17.18 -8.09 4.74
CA VAL A 111 16.91 -9.37 5.43
C VAL A 111 18.23 -10.02 5.87
N GLY A 112 18.24 -10.58 7.08
CA GLY A 112 19.39 -11.24 7.71
C GLY A 112 20.26 -10.31 8.57
N ILE A 113 20.01 -9.00 8.59
CA ILE A 113 20.68 -8.10 9.55
C ILE A 113 20.31 -8.46 10.99
N LYS A 114 21.17 -8.12 11.95
CA LYS A 114 20.77 -8.20 13.37
C LYS A 114 19.65 -7.20 13.64
N CYS A 115 18.61 -7.65 14.35
CA CYS A 115 17.48 -6.79 14.69
C CYS A 115 17.89 -5.56 15.50
N THR A 116 18.94 -5.64 16.32
CA THR A 116 19.44 -4.47 17.06
C THR A 116 20.05 -3.41 16.14
N GLU A 117 20.78 -3.83 15.11
CA GLU A 117 21.39 -2.93 14.12
C GLU A 117 20.31 -2.30 13.22
N GLY A 118 19.31 -3.09 12.81
CA GLY A 118 18.14 -2.56 12.10
C GLY A 118 17.33 -1.57 12.95
N ALA A 119 17.19 -1.83 14.26
CA ALA A 119 16.51 -0.93 15.17
C ALA A 119 17.21 0.43 15.29
N GLU A 120 18.55 0.45 15.36
CA GLU A 120 19.34 1.68 15.36
C GLU A 120 19.05 2.55 14.14
N ILE A 121 18.98 1.95 12.95
CA ILE A 121 18.64 2.67 11.71
C ILE A 121 17.22 3.24 11.78
N LEU A 122 16.24 2.48 12.30
CA LEU A 122 14.88 2.99 12.44
C LEU A 122 14.80 4.15 13.45
N TYR A 123 15.54 4.09 14.56
CA TYR A 123 15.64 5.21 15.51
C TYR A 123 16.28 6.45 14.88
N GLU A 124 17.28 6.29 14.00
CA GLU A 124 17.89 7.40 13.24
C GLU A 124 16.92 8.05 12.24
N ASN A 125 15.84 7.37 11.88
CA ASN A 125 14.77 7.85 11.00
C ASN A 125 13.49 8.19 11.78
N ASP A 126 13.63 8.58 13.05
CA ASP A 126 12.55 9.08 13.92
C ASP A 126 11.43 8.07 14.21
N PHE A 127 11.67 6.78 14.03
CA PHE A 127 10.75 5.75 14.53
C PHE A 127 10.98 5.48 16.01
N GLU A 128 9.90 5.21 16.75
CA GLU A 128 9.95 4.81 18.16
C GLU A 128 9.47 3.37 18.34
N ASN A 129 10.00 2.66 19.34
CA ASN A 129 9.48 1.34 19.67
C ASN A 129 8.04 1.44 20.21
N ASP A 130 7.13 0.61 19.69
CA ASP A 130 5.69 0.69 20.04
C ASP A 130 5.35 0.19 21.46
N GLY A 131 6.31 -0.43 22.15
CA GLY A 131 6.16 -0.99 23.49
C GLY A 131 5.46 -2.36 23.55
N ASP A 132 4.82 -2.79 22.46
CA ASP A 132 4.12 -4.08 22.36
C ASP A 132 5.08 -5.22 21.98
N SER A 133 6.15 -4.90 21.24
CA SER A 133 7.20 -5.84 20.89
C SER A 133 8.54 -5.13 20.72
N LYS A 134 9.64 -5.82 21.05
CA LYS A 134 11.01 -5.28 20.88
C LYS A 134 11.36 -4.90 19.44
N PHE A 135 10.63 -5.43 18.46
CA PHE A 135 10.95 -5.28 17.04
C PHE A 135 9.82 -4.64 16.23
N LYS A 136 8.97 -3.86 16.91
CA LYS A 136 7.95 -3.04 16.28
C LYS A 136 8.23 -1.57 16.53
N PHE A 137 8.13 -0.80 15.46
CA PHE A 137 8.54 0.59 15.42
C PHE A 137 7.45 1.41 14.74
N VAL A 138 7.08 2.55 15.31
CA VAL A 138 6.00 3.40 14.82
C VAL A 138 6.53 4.81 14.61
N ARG A 139 6.08 5.43 13.53
CA ARG A 139 6.22 6.86 13.28
C ARG A 139 4.91 7.33 12.66
N GLU A 140 4.24 8.24 13.34
CA GLU A 140 2.91 8.75 12.96
C GLU A 140 1.90 7.64 12.66
N ASP A 141 1.50 7.48 11.40
CA ASP A 141 0.51 6.52 10.90
C ASP A 141 1.13 5.28 10.25
N VAL A 142 2.46 5.10 10.33
CA VAL A 142 3.16 3.92 9.80
C VAL A 142 3.79 3.09 10.92
N ARG A 143 3.63 1.78 10.83
CA ARG A 143 4.38 0.80 11.65
C ARG A 143 5.28 -0.07 10.78
N ILE A 144 6.52 -0.24 11.22
CA ILE A 144 7.48 -1.21 10.70
C ILE A 144 7.71 -2.28 11.76
N THR A 145 7.61 -3.55 11.38
CA THR A 145 7.93 -4.70 12.22
C THR A 145 9.05 -5.50 11.57
N MET A 146 10.15 -5.70 12.29
CA MET A 146 11.14 -6.71 11.92
C MET A 146 10.64 -8.08 12.39
N LEU A 147 10.47 -9.00 11.44
CA LEU A 147 10.10 -10.38 11.72
C LEU A 147 11.36 -11.14 12.13
N SER A 148 11.35 -11.83 13.26
CA SER A 148 12.50 -12.62 13.71
C SER A 148 12.02 -13.86 14.47
N ALA A 149 12.44 -15.03 14.00
CA ALA A 149 12.11 -16.32 14.61
C ALA A 149 13.03 -16.65 15.79
N ASP A 150 14.29 -16.22 15.74
CA ASP A 150 15.30 -16.44 16.77
C ASP A 150 15.44 -15.26 17.75
N GLY A 151 14.90 -14.09 17.39
CA GLY A 151 15.02 -12.85 18.14
C GLY A 151 16.37 -12.14 17.96
N GLU A 152 17.21 -12.60 17.02
CA GLU A 152 18.53 -12.04 16.73
C GLU A 152 18.59 -11.43 15.33
N ALA A 153 18.15 -12.16 14.30
CA ALA A 153 18.21 -11.73 12.90
C ALA A 153 16.82 -11.44 12.32
N ALA A 154 16.74 -10.44 11.44
CA ALA A 154 15.51 -10.10 10.73
C ALA A 154 15.28 -11.09 9.58
N ASP A 155 14.27 -11.95 9.69
CA ASP A 155 13.83 -12.88 8.65
C ASP A 155 12.94 -12.21 7.58
N GLY A 156 12.56 -10.95 7.79
CA GLY A 156 11.64 -10.23 6.94
C GLY A 156 11.09 -8.99 7.62
N PHE A 157 10.20 -8.30 6.91
CA PHE A 157 9.60 -7.06 7.36
C PHE A 157 8.10 -7.07 7.13
N THR A 158 7.38 -6.43 8.03
CA THR A 158 6.01 -5.96 7.80
C THR A 158 6.02 -4.44 7.88
N VAL A 159 5.45 -3.78 6.88
CA VAL A 159 5.21 -2.33 6.88
C VAL A 159 3.72 -2.10 6.71
N GLU A 160 3.10 -1.28 7.56
CA GLU A 160 1.65 -1.10 7.59
C GLU A 160 1.22 0.32 7.92
N LEU A 161 0.11 0.75 7.32
CA LEU A 161 -0.65 1.93 7.74
C LEU A 161 -1.54 1.54 8.93
N ILE A 162 -1.41 2.24 10.06
CA ILE A 162 -2.13 1.95 11.31
C ILE A 162 -3.36 2.86 11.52
N SER A 163 -3.60 3.83 10.63
CA SER A 163 -4.78 4.71 10.62
C SER A 163 -6.03 4.06 10.02
#